data_AF-A0A8J4YQ35-F1
#
_entry.id   AF-A0A8J4YQ35-F1
#
_cell.length_a   1.000
_cell.length_b   1.000
_cell.length_c   1.000
_cell.angle_alpha   90.00
_cell.angle_beta   90.00
_cell.angle_gamma   90.00
#
_symmetry.space_group_name_H-M   'P 1'
#
loop_
_entity.id
_entity.type
_entity.pdbx_description
1 polymer ?
#
loop_
_entity_poly.entity_id
_entity_poly.type
_entity_poly.pdbx_seq_one_letter_code
_entity_poly.pdbx_strand_id
1 'polypeptide(L)'
;MGITSPEKLAEEENRNSINLTSSLTEKIIAQDSNGETDQNAILKLKKTISRDRQSAQVESLERLKSAMLDDTVRKIHTAQETGASNWLTCLPIRAKGFSLNKQEFVNAVALRYGWPVEGIPKTCVCGVPNNVDHTMTCKRGGIVCIRHDEVRDVTASMLREVCRDVSTEPSLLPINGEQLQYRTANTANEARVDVSARGFWNRGQRAFMDIRIFDPMAACHRRISLEAAHQKNEQEKIRAYGDRIRNVDHGSFTPLVFTTSGGMGPKAKCFYSRLADVMAEKKHQPRSHVVA
;
A
#
# COMPACT_ATOMS: atom_id res chain seq x y z
N MET A 1 3.23 -15.45 11.08
CA MET A 1 3.46 -15.06 9.66
C MET A 1 2.33 -15.48 8.71
N GLY A 2 1.15 -15.91 9.19
CA GLY A 2 0.09 -16.39 8.27
C GLY A 2 0.41 -17.74 7.61
N ILE A 3 1.42 -18.46 8.11
CA ILE A 3 1.71 -19.83 7.72
C ILE A 3 0.65 -20.71 8.36
N THR A 4 -0.19 -21.34 7.54
CA THR A 4 -1.21 -22.26 8.00
C THR A 4 -0.56 -23.55 8.49
N SER A 5 -1.17 -24.19 9.49
CA SER A 5 -0.70 -25.49 9.98
C SER A 5 -1.11 -26.57 8.98
N PRO A 6 -0.16 -27.26 8.31
CA PRO A 6 -0.50 -28.29 7.33
C PRO A 6 -1.34 -29.41 7.96
N GLU A 7 -1.04 -29.77 9.21
CA GLU A 7 -1.79 -30.76 9.98
C GLU A 7 -3.28 -30.41 10.14
N LYS A 8 -3.60 -29.13 10.42
CA LYS A 8 -4.99 -28.70 10.62
C LYS A 8 -5.78 -28.64 9.32
N LEU A 9 -5.10 -28.48 8.19
CA LEU A 9 -5.71 -28.40 6.86
C LEU A 9 -5.71 -29.74 6.13
N ALA A 10 -4.97 -30.74 6.61
CA ALA A 10 -4.67 -31.97 5.88
C ALA A 10 -5.94 -32.70 5.41
N GLU A 11 -6.91 -32.90 6.30
CA GLU A 11 -8.15 -33.61 5.97
C GLU A 11 -8.99 -32.86 4.94
N GLU A 12 -9.14 -31.55 5.11
CA GLU A 12 -9.92 -30.71 4.21
C GLU A 12 -9.25 -30.59 2.83
N GLU A 13 -7.92 -30.40 2.78
CA GLU A 13 -7.15 -30.37 1.54
C GLU A 13 -7.16 -31.72 0.83
N ASN A 14 -7.08 -32.83 1.56
CA ASN A 14 -7.21 -34.17 0.99
C ASN A 14 -8.59 -34.37 0.35
N ARG A 15 -9.66 -34.02 1.06
CA ARG A 15 -11.04 -34.08 0.52
C ARG A 15 -11.19 -33.21 -0.73
N ASN A 16 -10.64 -31.99 -0.71
CA ASN A 16 -10.66 -31.08 -1.85
C ASN A 16 -9.89 -31.66 -3.05
N SER A 17 -8.74 -32.31 -2.79
CA SER A 17 -7.95 -32.99 -3.83
C SER A 17 -8.74 -34.14 -4.46
N ILE A 18 -9.33 -35.01 -3.64
CA ILE A 18 -10.16 -36.13 -4.12
C ILE A 18 -11.32 -35.63 -4.97
N ASN A 19 -12.03 -34.59 -4.51
CA ASN A 19 -13.14 -34.00 -5.24
C ASN A 19 -12.70 -33.39 -6.59
N LEU A 20 -11.50 -32.81 -6.65
CA LEU A 20 -10.96 -32.23 -7.89
C LEU A 20 -10.53 -33.30 -8.89
N THR A 21 -10.06 -34.46 -8.41
CA THR A 21 -9.53 -35.54 -9.25
C THR A 21 -10.53 -36.66 -9.51
N SER A 22 -11.75 -36.60 -8.95
CA SER A 22 -12.75 -37.68 -9.02
C SER A 22 -13.07 -38.09 -10.46
N SER A 23 -13.43 -37.13 -11.31
CA SER A 23 -13.76 -37.37 -12.73
C SER A 23 -12.59 -37.98 -13.51
N LEU A 24 -11.36 -37.54 -13.23
CA LEU A 24 -10.17 -38.13 -13.84
C LEU A 24 -9.93 -39.56 -13.35
N THR A 25 -10.12 -39.79 -12.05
CA THR A 25 -9.94 -41.10 -11.41
C THR A 25 -10.94 -42.11 -11.98
N GLU A 26 -12.21 -41.74 -12.12
CA GLU A 26 -13.25 -42.58 -12.72
C GLU A 26 -12.92 -42.98 -14.16
N LYS A 27 -12.42 -42.04 -14.97
CA LYS A 27 -12.01 -42.32 -16.36
C LYS A 27 -10.81 -43.24 -16.46
N ILE A 28 -9.83 -43.07 -15.57
CA ILE A 28 -8.65 -43.96 -15.49
C ILE A 28 -9.11 -45.37 -15.13
N ILE A 29 -10.01 -45.53 -14.16
CA ILE A 29 -10.57 -46.83 -13.76
C ILE A 29 -11.35 -47.46 -14.91
N ALA A 30 -12.11 -46.67 -15.66
CA ALA A 30 -12.88 -47.13 -16.82
C ALA A 30 -12.03 -47.42 -18.07
N GLN A 31 -10.72 -47.16 -18.04
CA GLN A 31 -9.82 -47.26 -19.20
C GLN A 31 -10.32 -46.47 -20.42
N ASP A 32 -10.90 -45.29 -20.19
CA ASP A 32 -11.41 -44.41 -21.25
C ASP A 32 -10.26 -44.00 -22.20
N SER A 33 -10.35 -44.41 -23.47
CA SER A 33 -9.35 -44.14 -24.50
C SER A 33 -9.27 -42.67 -24.91
N ASN A 34 -10.32 -41.89 -24.67
CA ASN A 34 -10.38 -40.48 -25.05
C ASN A 34 -9.83 -39.56 -23.95
N GLY A 35 -9.98 -39.96 -22.67
CA GLY A 35 -9.37 -39.26 -21.52
C GLY A 35 -9.80 -37.79 -21.33
N GLU A 36 -10.82 -37.31 -22.04
CA GLU A 36 -11.21 -35.90 -22.02
C GLU A 36 -11.87 -35.54 -20.69
N THR A 37 -11.34 -34.53 -19.99
CA THR A 37 -11.91 -34.02 -18.74
C THR A 37 -12.55 -32.66 -18.98
N ASP A 38 -13.70 -32.40 -18.35
CA ASP A 38 -14.34 -31.09 -18.43
C ASP A 38 -13.53 -30.06 -17.63
N GLN A 39 -12.64 -29.37 -18.33
CA GLN A 39 -11.80 -28.31 -17.77
C GLN A 39 -12.65 -27.17 -17.19
N ASN A 40 -13.82 -26.89 -17.75
CA ASN A 40 -14.70 -25.85 -17.22
C ASN A 40 -15.33 -26.26 -15.89
N ALA A 41 -15.74 -27.53 -15.74
CA ALA A 41 -16.20 -28.07 -14.46
C ALA A 41 -15.09 -28.02 -13.39
N ILE A 42 -13.86 -28.42 -13.75
CA ILE A 42 -12.70 -28.35 -12.84
C ILE A 42 -12.43 -26.89 -12.42
N LEU A 43 -12.44 -25.95 -13.36
CA LEU A 43 -12.26 -24.52 -13.07
C LEU A 43 -13.35 -23.97 -12.14
N LYS A 44 -14.61 -24.36 -12.34
CA LYS A 44 -15.73 -23.99 -11.45
C LYS A 44 -15.52 -24.56 -10.05
N LEU A 45 -15.14 -25.83 -9.93
CA LEU A 45 -14.89 -26.47 -8.65
C LEU A 45 -13.71 -25.84 -7.90
N LYS A 46 -12.60 -25.53 -8.60
CA LYS A 46 -11.47 -24.78 -8.03
C LYS A 46 -11.89 -23.42 -7.47
N LYS A 47 -12.75 -22.70 -8.18
CA LYS A 47 -13.30 -21.41 -7.71
C LYS A 47 -14.17 -21.59 -6.47
N THR A 48 -15.01 -22.61 -6.43
CA THR A 48 -15.83 -22.94 -5.24
C THR A 48 -14.95 -23.22 -4.03
N ILE A 49 -13.99 -24.14 -4.16
CA ILE A 49 -13.04 -24.49 -3.09
C ILE A 49 -12.29 -23.25 -2.59
N SER A 50 -11.80 -22.40 -3.50
CA SER A 50 -11.12 -21.16 -3.13
C SER A 50 -12.03 -20.20 -2.35
N ARG A 51 -13.30 -20.08 -2.75
CA ARG A 51 -14.28 -19.21 -2.08
C ARG A 51 -14.63 -19.74 -0.69
N ASP A 52 -14.80 -21.06 -0.56
CA ASP A 52 -15.15 -21.70 0.72
C ASP A 52 -14.01 -21.54 1.73
N ARG A 53 -12.74 -21.75 1.29
CA ARG A 53 -11.55 -21.46 2.11
C ARG A 53 -11.50 -20.00 2.56
N GLN A 54 -11.75 -19.07 1.64
CA GLN A 54 -11.74 -17.65 1.97
C GLN A 54 -12.84 -17.31 2.99
N SER A 55 -14.02 -17.90 2.84
CA SER A 55 -15.16 -17.70 3.75
C SER A 55 -14.84 -18.21 5.15
N ALA A 56 -14.29 -19.42 5.27
CA ALA A 56 -13.87 -20.00 6.54
C ALA A 56 -12.76 -19.17 7.23
N GLN A 57 -11.81 -18.63 6.46
CA GLN A 57 -10.77 -17.75 7.00
C GLN A 57 -11.33 -16.42 7.51
N VAL A 58 -12.29 -15.82 6.80
CA VAL A 58 -12.96 -14.60 7.23
C VAL A 58 -13.74 -14.84 8.52
N GLU A 59 -14.51 -15.93 8.59
CA GLU A 59 -15.26 -16.29 9.80
C GLU A 59 -14.34 -16.52 11.01
N SER A 60 -13.26 -17.28 10.82
CA SER A 60 -12.28 -17.50 11.88
C SER A 60 -11.61 -16.20 12.32
N LEU A 61 -11.37 -15.26 11.39
CA LEU A 61 -10.79 -13.95 11.70
C LEU A 61 -11.75 -13.10 12.53
N GLU A 62 -13.03 -13.04 12.16
CA GLU A 62 -14.02 -12.27 12.92
C GLU A 62 -14.20 -12.84 14.34
N ARG A 63 -14.20 -14.17 14.48
CA ARG A 63 -14.18 -14.81 15.81
C ARG A 63 -12.96 -14.39 16.62
N LEU A 64 -11.77 -14.37 16.02
CA LEU A 64 -10.54 -13.96 16.70
C LEU A 64 -10.59 -12.48 17.12
N LYS A 65 -11.05 -11.59 16.24
CA LYS A 65 -11.17 -10.15 16.53
C LYS A 65 -12.06 -9.88 17.74
N SER A 66 -13.14 -10.64 17.92
CA SER A 66 -14.05 -10.48 19.05
C SER A 66 -13.40 -10.71 20.42
N ALA A 67 -12.30 -11.45 20.47
CA ALA A 67 -11.56 -11.76 21.70
C ALA A 67 -10.26 -10.95 21.86
N MET A 68 -9.97 -10.01 20.94
CA MET A 68 -8.74 -9.24 20.92
C MET A 68 -8.94 -7.81 21.41
N LEU A 69 -7.85 -7.19 21.89
CA LEU A 69 -7.81 -5.77 22.21
C LEU A 69 -7.96 -4.93 20.93
N ASP A 70 -8.59 -3.75 21.05
CA ASP A 70 -8.81 -2.82 19.93
C ASP A 70 -7.53 -2.47 19.16
N ASP A 71 -6.42 -2.25 19.87
CA ASP A 71 -5.12 -1.94 19.24
C ASP A 71 -4.60 -3.13 18.40
N THR A 72 -4.86 -4.37 18.83
CA THR A 72 -4.49 -5.58 18.07
C THR A 72 -5.39 -5.74 16.85
N VAL A 73 -6.70 -5.52 17.01
CA VAL A 73 -7.66 -5.55 15.90
C VAL A 73 -7.29 -4.49 14.85
N ARG A 74 -6.88 -3.29 15.29
CA ARG A 74 -6.43 -2.23 14.38
C ARG A 74 -5.17 -2.61 13.60
N LYS A 75 -4.18 -3.27 14.24
CA LYS A 75 -3.00 -3.79 13.54
C LYS A 75 -3.35 -4.84 12.50
N ILE A 76 -4.32 -5.71 12.79
CA ILE A 76 -4.86 -6.66 11.82
C ILE A 76 -5.44 -5.91 10.62
N HIS A 77 -6.31 -4.92 10.85
CA HIS A 77 -6.88 -4.13 9.75
C HIS A 77 -5.80 -3.43 8.91
N THR A 78 -4.78 -2.87 9.54
CA THR A 78 -3.65 -2.26 8.84
C THR A 78 -2.86 -3.27 8.02
N ALA A 79 -2.59 -4.46 8.57
CA ALA A 79 -1.89 -5.54 7.87
C ALA A 79 -2.69 -6.13 6.70
N GLN A 80 -4.02 -5.99 6.72
CA GLN A 80 -4.93 -6.41 5.64
C GLN A 80 -5.02 -5.40 4.50
N GLU A 81 -4.48 -4.18 4.64
CA GLU A 81 -4.47 -3.22 3.55
C GLU A 81 -3.66 -3.78 2.36
N THR A 82 -4.19 -3.60 1.15
CA THR A 82 -3.48 -3.95 -0.08
C THR A 82 -2.10 -3.29 -0.10
N GLY A 83 -1.05 -4.08 -0.32
CA GLY A 83 0.34 -3.61 -0.32
C GLY A 83 1.05 -3.70 1.02
N ALA A 84 0.33 -3.72 2.16
CA ALA A 84 0.95 -3.63 3.49
C ALA A 84 1.80 -4.85 3.90
N SER A 85 1.66 -5.94 3.16
CA SER A 85 2.33 -7.21 3.42
C SER A 85 3.28 -7.63 2.31
N ASN A 86 3.43 -6.82 1.25
CA ASN A 86 4.16 -7.21 0.05
C ASN A 86 5.65 -7.45 0.33
N TRP A 87 6.22 -6.79 1.35
CA TRP A 87 7.61 -6.98 1.74
C TRP A 87 7.91 -8.40 2.28
N LEU A 88 6.90 -9.17 2.71
CA LEU A 88 7.06 -10.56 3.14
C LEU A 88 7.16 -11.54 1.97
N THR A 89 6.59 -11.19 0.81
CA THR A 89 6.53 -12.03 -0.38
C THR A 89 7.42 -11.52 -1.51
N CYS A 90 7.94 -10.30 -1.39
CA CYS A 90 8.88 -9.71 -2.32
C CYS A 90 10.20 -10.50 -2.32
N LEU A 91 10.76 -10.73 -3.51
CA LEU A 91 12.08 -11.34 -3.64
C LEU A 91 13.15 -10.38 -3.09
N PRO A 92 14.05 -10.84 -2.20
CA PRO A 92 15.07 -9.99 -1.58
C PRO A 92 16.24 -9.71 -2.54
N ILE A 93 15.95 -8.99 -3.63
CA ILE A 93 16.93 -8.67 -4.68
C ILE A 93 17.80 -7.51 -4.21
N ARG A 94 19.03 -7.80 -3.78
CA ARG A 94 20.00 -6.80 -3.29
C ARG A 94 20.25 -5.66 -4.28
N ALA A 95 20.37 -5.97 -5.57
CA ALA A 95 20.58 -4.97 -6.63
C ALA A 95 19.41 -3.98 -6.79
N LYS A 96 18.24 -4.28 -6.22
CA LYS A 96 17.05 -3.42 -6.21
C LYS A 96 16.78 -2.77 -4.85
N GLY A 97 17.66 -2.99 -3.86
CA GLY A 97 17.46 -2.47 -2.50
C GLY A 97 16.38 -3.19 -1.70
N PHE A 98 15.94 -4.39 -2.13
CA PHE A 98 14.86 -5.13 -1.45
C PHE A 98 15.36 -6.06 -0.34
N SER A 99 16.66 -6.09 -0.09
CA SER A 99 17.26 -6.91 0.97
C SER A 99 17.22 -6.19 2.31
N LEU A 100 16.50 -6.75 3.28
CA LEU A 100 16.55 -6.33 4.68
C LEU A 100 17.66 -7.08 5.41
N ASN A 101 18.38 -6.39 6.29
CA ASN A 101 19.29 -7.05 7.22
C ASN A 101 18.54 -7.77 8.35
N LYS A 102 19.25 -8.57 9.16
CA LYS A 102 18.65 -9.35 10.26
C LYS A 102 17.82 -8.48 11.20
N GLN A 103 18.33 -7.32 11.62
CA GLN A 103 17.65 -6.45 12.57
C GLN A 103 16.45 -5.76 11.93
N GLU A 104 16.57 -5.29 10.69
CA GLU A 104 15.48 -4.66 9.94
C GLU A 104 14.30 -5.62 9.76
N PHE A 105 14.59 -6.88 9.39
CA PHE A 105 13.55 -7.90 9.24
C PHE A 105 12.85 -8.18 10.57
N VAL A 106 13.61 -8.41 11.66
CA VAL A 106 13.04 -8.65 13.00
C VAL A 106 12.19 -7.46 13.46
N ASN A 107 12.69 -6.24 13.29
CA ASN A 107 11.97 -5.02 13.65
C ASN A 107 10.69 -4.86 12.80
N ALA A 108 10.75 -5.12 11.49
CA ALA A 108 9.57 -5.04 10.62
C ALA A 108 8.50 -6.07 11.01
N VAL A 109 8.89 -7.29 11.36
CA VAL A 109 7.97 -8.32 11.90
C VAL A 109 7.37 -7.85 13.23
N ALA A 110 8.19 -7.34 14.15
CA ALA A 110 7.72 -6.85 15.44
C ALA A 110 6.74 -5.69 15.29
N LEU A 111 7.04 -4.70 14.43
CA LEU A 111 6.14 -3.59 14.13
C LEU A 111 4.80 -4.06 13.57
N ARG A 112 4.84 -5.02 12.62
CA ARG A 112 3.64 -5.59 12.00
C ARG A 112 2.72 -6.27 13.00
N TYR A 113 3.28 -7.09 13.89
CA TYR A 113 2.51 -7.83 14.90
C TYR A 113 2.29 -7.04 16.19
N GLY A 114 2.91 -5.88 16.32
CA GLY A 114 2.83 -5.07 17.52
C GLY A 114 3.64 -5.60 18.69
N TRP A 115 4.66 -6.42 18.43
CA TRP A 115 5.57 -6.91 19.44
C TRP A 115 6.55 -5.81 19.88
N PRO A 116 7.13 -5.93 21.09
CA PRO A 116 8.19 -5.04 21.53
C PRO A 116 9.35 -5.04 20.54
N VAL A 117 9.83 -3.86 20.18
CA VAL A 117 11.02 -3.68 19.35
C VAL A 117 12.20 -3.38 20.28
N GLU A 118 13.21 -4.23 20.24
CA GLU A 118 14.42 -4.08 21.04
C GLU A 118 15.34 -2.98 20.49
N GLY A 119 16.17 -2.40 21.35
CA GLY A 119 17.18 -1.42 20.95
C GLY A 119 16.66 -0.02 20.61
N ILE A 120 15.37 0.29 20.88
CA ILE A 120 14.86 1.66 20.77
C ILE A 120 15.53 2.53 21.86
N PRO A 121 16.19 3.64 21.50
CA PRO A 121 16.78 4.56 22.48
C PRO A 121 15.70 5.08 23.42
N LYS A 122 15.94 5.13 24.74
CA LYS A 122 14.94 5.55 25.74
C LYS A 122 14.44 6.99 25.56
N THR A 123 15.28 7.85 25.00
CA THR A 123 14.98 9.26 24.72
C THR A 123 15.19 9.53 23.24
N CYS A 124 14.22 10.18 22.61
CA CYS A 124 14.32 10.58 21.21
C CYS A 124 15.16 11.86 21.09
N VAL A 125 15.75 12.10 19.91
CA VAL A 125 16.48 13.35 19.60
C VAL A 125 15.63 14.62 19.77
N CYS A 126 14.30 14.48 19.85
CA CYS A 126 13.41 15.60 20.17
C CYS A 126 13.35 15.96 21.67
N GLY A 127 13.93 15.13 22.55
CA GLY A 127 13.95 15.30 24.01
C GLY A 127 12.85 14.56 24.78
N VAL A 128 11.91 13.89 24.11
CA VAL A 128 10.76 13.19 24.74
C VAL A 128 11.08 11.70 24.95
N PRO A 129 10.52 11.05 25.98
CA PRO A 129 10.58 9.60 26.13
C PRO A 129 10.14 8.90 24.85
N ASN A 130 10.95 7.93 24.42
CA ASN A 130 10.76 7.28 23.15
C ASN A 130 10.06 5.94 23.31
N ASN A 131 9.22 5.64 22.33
CA ASN A 131 8.58 4.35 22.13
C ASN A 131 8.35 4.17 20.62
N VAL A 132 7.75 3.04 20.22
CA VAL A 132 7.45 2.76 18.81
C VAL A 132 6.60 3.88 18.19
N ASP A 133 5.49 4.25 18.83
CA ASP A 133 4.56 5.27 18.31
C ASP A 133 5.27 6.63 18.10
N HIS A 134 6.10 7.04 19.06
CA HIS A 134 6.89 8.26 18.97
C HIS A 134 7.94 8.16 17.85
N THR A 135 8.67 7.05 17.77
CA THR A 135 9.66 6.79 16.72
C THR A 135 9.02 6.90 15.33
N MET A 136 7.79 6.43 15.19
CA MET A 136 7.06 6.40 13.92
C MET A 136 6.44 7.74 13.52
N THR A 137 6.31 8.69 14.45
CA THR A 137 5.64 9.98 14.22
C THR A 137 6.53 11.21 14.40
N CYS A 138 7.69 11.07 15.08
CA CYS A 138 8.59 12.17 15.36
C CYS A 138 9.21 12.77 14.10
N LYS A 139 9.00 14.08 13.90
CA LYS A 139 9.58 14.84 12.79
C LYS A 139 11.07 15.15 12.96
N ARG A 140 11.58 15.13 14.19
CA ARG A 140 13.01 15.35 14.47
C ARG A 140 13.85 14.08 14.40
N GLY A 141 13.22 12.90 14.51
CA GLY A 141 13.90 11.60 14.53
C GLY A 141 14.36 11.08 13.17
N GLY A 142 14.17 11.83 12.07
CA GLY A 142 14.64 11.49 10.73
C GLY A 142 13.81 10.42 10.00
N ILE A 143 13.32 9.38 10.69
CA ILE A 143 12.63 8.23 10.08
C ILE A 143 11.39 8.64 9.26
N VAL A 144 10.67 9.68 9.69
CA VAL A 144 9.52 10.21 8.94
C VAL A 144 9.97 10.83 7.62
N CYS A 145 11.08 11.56 7.60
CA CYS A 145 11.63 12.18 6.39
C CYS A 145 12.23 11.12 5.46
N ILE A 146 12.98 10.15 5.99
CA ILE A 146 13.57 9.06 5.19
C ILE A 146 12.48 8.32 4.42
N ARG A 147 11.41 7.87 5.10
CA ARG A 147 10.29 7.16 4.43
C ARG A 147 9.59 8.02 3.38
N HIS A 148 9.45 9.31 3.66
CA HIS A 148 8.85 10.25 2.72
C HIS A 148 9.69 10.39 1.46
N ASP A 149 10.99 10.60 1.63
CA ASP A 149 11.93 10.82 0.55
C ASP A 149 12.09 9.57 -0.32
N GLU A 150 12.14 8.38 0.29
CA GLU A 150 12.12 7.11 -0.45
C GLU A 150 10.89 6.98 -1.34
N VAL A 151 9.69 7.27 -0.82
CA VAL A 151 8.46 7.21 -1.63
C VAL A 151 8.45 8.29 -2.71
N ARG A 152 8.94 9.49 -2.41
CA ARG A 152 9.10 10.58 -3.40
C ARG A 152 9.98 10.15 -4.55
N ASP A 153 11.15 9.62 -4.23
CA ASP A 153 12.20 9.33 -5.20
C ASP A 153 11.83 8.12 -6.06
N VAL A 154 11.22 7.08 -5.47
CA VAL A 154 10.65 5.95 -6.20
C VAL A 154 9.53 6.42 -7.14
N THR A 155 8.61 7.26 -6.67
CA THR A 155 7.51 7.79 -7.48
C THR A 155 8.03 8.62 -8.65
N ALA A 156 9.00 9.51 -8.40
CA ALA A 156 9.63 10.30 -9.44
C ALA A 156 10.39 9.41 -10.44
N SER A 157 11.06 8.36 -9.98
CA SER A 157 11.74 7.39 -10.85
C SER A 157 10.75 6.70 -11.80
N MET A 158 9.64 6.17 -11.27
CA MET A 158 8.60 5.54 -12.10
C MET A 158 7.98 6.54 -13.09
N LEU A 159 7.75 7.78 -12.69
CA LEU A 159 7.24 8.82 -13.59
C LEU A 159 8.24 9.19 -14.68
N ARG A 160 9.55 9.25 -14.39
CA ARG A 160 10.57 9.51 -15.43
C ARG A 160 10.59 8.41 -16.50
N GLU A 161 10.20 7.20 -16.14
CA GLU A 161 10.06 6.12 -17.12
C GLU A 161 8.93 6.36 -18.11
N VAL A 162 7.89 7.15 -17.81
CA VAL A 162 6.70 7.29 -18.68
C VAL A 162 6.37 8.72 -19.12
N CYS A 163 6.69 9.70 -18.29
CA CYS A 163 6.40 11.10 -18.52
C CYS A 163 7.64 11.89 -18.95
N ARG A 164 7.40 13.08 -19.49
CA ARG A 164 8.43 14.09 -19.76
C ARG A 164 8.37 15.15 -18.67
N ASP A 165 9.47 15.88 -18.47
CA ASP A 165 9.51 17.05 -17.57
C ASP A 165 9.04 16.69 -16.15
N VAL A 166 9.75 15.72 -15.55
CA VAL A 166 9.53 15.23 -14.18
C VAL A 166 10.53 15.88 -13.25
N SER A 167 10.04 16.53 -12.20
CA SER A 167 10.87 17.23 -11.21
C SER A 167 10.50 16.78 -9.81
N THR A 168 11.52 16.54 -8.99
CA THR A 168 11.38 16.37 -7.54
C THR A 168 11.45 17.74 -6.88
N GLU A 169 10.56 17.97 -5.92
CA GLU A 169 10.45 19.20 -5.17
C GLU A 169 10.35 20.49 -6.04
N PRO A 170 9.52 20.55 -7.09
CA PRO A 170 9.31 21.78 -7.86
C PRO A 170 8.70 22.89 -6.98
N SER A 171 9.12 24.14 -7.22
CA SER A 171 8.46 25.32 -6.69
C SER A 171 7.13 25.55 -7.37
N LEU A 172 6.13 25.97 -6.59
CA LEU A 172 4.86 26.48 -7.09
C LEU A 172 5.01 27.93 -7.53
N LEU A 173 4.16 28.36 -8.46
CA LEU A 173 4.10 29.75 -8.88
C LEU A 173 3.75 30.68 -7.69
N PRO A 174 4.29 31.91 -7.66
CA PRO A 174 3.95 32.89 -6.64
C PRO A 174 2.48 33.31 -6.77
N ILE A 175 1.88 33.70 -5.64
CA ILE A 175 0.52 34.22 -5.59
C ILE A 175 0.59 35.74 -5.74
N ASN A 176 -0.10 36.28 -6.76
CA ASN A 176 -0.16 37.69 -7.11
C ASN A 176 -1.59 38.23 -7.02
N GLY A 177 -2.22 38.08 -5.85
CA GLY A 177 -3.56 38.60 -5.56
C GLY A 177 -4.70 37.60 -5.71
N GLU A 178 -4.42 36.36 -6.11
CA GLU A 178 -5.41 35.29 -6.12
C GLU A 178 -5.87 34.97 -4.69
N GLN A 179 -7.19 34.86 -4.50
CA GLN A 179 -7.79 34.45 -3.24
C GLN A 179 -8.05 32.95 -3.26
N LEU A 180 -7.41 32.22 -2.36
CA LEU A 180 -7.60 30.78 -2.23
C LEU A 180 -8.83 30.47 -1.38
N GLN A 181 -9.56 29.42 -1.74
CA GLN A 181 -10.82 29.00 -1.12
C GLN A 181 -10.65 28.64 0.36
N TYR A 182 -9.56 27.98 0.72
CA TYR A 182 -9.36 27.42 2.06
C TYR A 182 -8.38 28.26 2.88
N ARG A 183 -8.71 28.55 4.13
CA ARG A 183 -7.79 29.17 5.10
C ARG A 183 -6.53 28.34 5.36
N THR A 184 -6.62 27.02 5.14
CA THR A 184 -5.50 26.08 5.29
C THR A 184 -4.64 25.97 4.03
N ALA A 185 -4.97 26.70 2.96
CA ALA A 185 -4.19 26.67 1.73
C ALA A 185 -2.80 27.25 1.95
N ASN A 186 -1.79 26.62 1.37
CA ASN A 186 -0.40 27.03 1.49
C ASN A 186 -0.14 28.25 0.58
N THR A 187 -0.02 29.42 1.21
CA THR A 187 0.24 30.70 0.53
C THR A 187 1.71 31.11 0.54
N ALA A 188 2.63 30.25 1.00
CA ALA A 188 4.05 30.60 1.05
C ALA A 188 4.62 30.83 -0.35
N ASN A 189 5.43 31.89 -0.51
CA ASN A 189 6.04 32.24 -1.80
C ASN A 189 6.98 31.13 -2.32
N GLU A 190 7.70 30.45 -1.42
CA GLU A 190 8.60 29.34 -1.77
C GLU A 190 7.96 27.96 -1.53
N ALA A 191 6.63 27.86 -1.66
CA ALA A 191 5.96 26.58 -1.50
C ALA A 191 6.45 25.59 -2.56
N ARG A 192 6.82 24.40 -2.11
CA ARG A 192 7.22 23.27 -2.95
C ARG A 192 6.26 22.11 -2.73
N VAL A 193 6.14 21.28 -3.76
CA VAL A 193 5.43 19.99 -3.71
C VAL A 193 6.40 18.88 -4.06
N ASP A 194 6.15 17.66 -3.63
CA ASP A 194 7.20 16.62 -3.66
C ASP A 194 7.58 16.16 -5.07
N VAL A 195 6.62 16.02 -5.97
CA VAL A 195 6.87 15.56 -7.34
C VAL A 195 5.96 16.30 -8.32
N SER A 196 6.44 16.59 -9.51
CA SER A 196 5.59 16.92 -10.66
C SER A 196 5.98 16.16 -11.91
N ALA A 197 5.03 15.99 -12.81
CA ALA A 197 5.24 15.40 -14.13
C ALA A 197 4.30 16.04 -15.15
N ARG A 198 4.78 16.28 -16.38
CA ARG A 198 3.93 16.80 -17.46
C ARG A 198 3.28 15.68 -18.24
N GLY A 199 1.99 15.84 -18.53
CA GLY A 199 1.23 14.93 -19.38
C GLY A 199 0.70 13.67 -18.68
N PHE A 200 0.83 13.56 -17.35
CA PHE A 200 0.43 12.34 -16.63
C PHE A 200 -1.09 12.14 -16.63
N TRP A 201 -1.86 13.12 -16.19
CA TRP A 201 -3.34 13.07 -16.19
C TRP A 201 -3.94 13.55 -17.50
N ASN A 202 -3.56 14.76 -17.93
CA ASN A 202 -4.02 15.39 -19.16
C ASN A 202 -2.83 15.77 -20.03
N ARG A 203 -2.96 15.64 -21.36
CA ARG A 203 -1.91 15.99 -22.32
C ARG A 203 -1.49 17.46 -22.12
N GLY A 204 -0.18 17.70 -21.96
CA GLY A 204 0.40 19.04 -21.82
C GLY A 204 0.27 19.68 -20.44
N GLN A 205 -0.70 19.27 -19.61
CA GLN A 205 -0.89 19.77 -18.25
C GLN A 205 0.15 19.18 -17.29
N ARG A 206 0.62 19.97 -16.32
CA ARG A 206 1.48 19.49 -15.22
C ARG A 206 0.61 18.85 -14.13
N ALA A 207 0.97 17.64 -13.73
CA ALA A 207 0.44 16.96 -12.56
C ALA A 207 1.41 17.15 -11.40
N PHE A 208 0.87 17.46 -10.23
CA PHE A 208 1.60 17.66 -8.99
C PHE A 208 1.14 16.64 -7.96
N MET A 209 2.12 16.06 -7.28
CA MET A 209 1.90 15.06 -6.24
C MET A 209 2.59 15.52 -4.96
N ASP A 210 1.89 15.30 -3.85
CA ASP A 210 2.39 15.62 -2.54
C ASP A 210 2.09 14.43 -1.61
N ILE A 211 3.11 13.95 -0.93
CA ILE A 211 3.20 12.66 -0.27
C ILE A 211 2.94 12.83 1.22
N ARG A 212 2.28 11.82 1.79
CA ARG A 212 2.13 11.71 3.23
C ARG A 212 2.16 10.26 3.64
N ILE A 213 3.05 9.94 4.59
CA ILE A 213 3.01 8.69 5.32
C ILE A 213 2.54 8.98 6.74
N PHE A 214 1.46 8.35 7.16
CA PHE A 214 0.93 8.50 8.52
C PHE A 214 0.93 7.17 9.26
N ASP A 215 1.13 7.24 10.58
CA ASP A 215 1.02 6.06 11.42
C ASP A 215 -0.45 5.80 11.79
N PRO A 216 -1.04 4.67 11.37
CA PRO A 216 -2.42 4.34 11.72
C PRO A 216 -2.60 4.10 13.22
N MET A 217 -1.53 3.83 13.98
CA MET A 217 -1.57 3.63 15.43
C MET A 217 -1.45 4.95 16.23
N ALA A 218 -1.16 6.08 15.56
CA ALA A 218 -1.09 7.37 16.23
C ALA A 218 -2.43 7.74 16.88
N ALA A 219 -2.38 8.38 18.05
CA ALA A 219 -3.54 8.71 18.87
C ALA A 219 -4.66 9.45 18.10
N CYS A 220 -4.30 10.32 17.15
CA CYS A 220 -5.23 11.07 16.31
C CYS A 220 -6.00 10.21 15.28
N HIS A 221 -5.55 9.00 15.01
CA HIS A 221 -6.20 8.05 14.10
C HIS A 221 -6.93 6.92 14.84
N ARG A 222 -6.55 6.60 16.09
CA ARG A 222 -7.08 5.45 16.83
C ARG A 222 -8.61 5.39 16.91
N ARG A 223 -9.27 6.55 16.98
CA ARG A 223 -10.74 6.67 17.12
C ARG A 223 -11.52 6.70 15.80
N ILE A 224 -10.85 6.65 14.66
CA ILE A 224 -11.49 6.65 13.34
C ILE A 224 -11.09 5.40 12.55
N SER A 225 -11.94 4.98 11.62
CA SER A 225 -11.60 3.86 10.72
C SER A 225 -10.35 4.19 9.88
N LEU A 226 -9.66 3.16 9.38
CA LEU A 226 -8.51 3.37 8.49
C LEU A 226 -8.91 4.12 7.21
N GLU A 227 -10.09 3.83 6.67
CA GLU A 227 -10.63 4.54 5.52
C GLU A 227 -10.84 6.02 5.83
N ALA A 228 -11.46 6.35 6.96
CA ALA A 228 -11.63 7.74 7.39
C ALA A 228 -10.28 8.42 7.66
N ALA A 229 -9.28 7.69 8.17
CA ALA A 229 -7.93 8.21 8.35
C ALA A 229 -7.25 8.55 7.02
N HIS A 230 -7.37 7.70 6.01
CA HIS A 230 -6.89 8.00 4.65
C HIS A 230 -7.60 9.22 4.06
N GLN A 231 -8.92 9.23 4.07
CA GLN A 231 -9.72 10.35 3.55
C GLN A 231 -9.38 11.66 4.24
N LYS A 232 -9.26 11.66 5.58
CA LYS A 232 -8.84 12.85 6.34
C LYS A 232 -7.47 13.35 5.87
N ASN A 233 -6.48 12.47 5.79
CA ASN A 233 -5.12 12.83 5.38
C ASN A 233 -5.04 13.32 3.93
N GLU A 234 -5.80 12.72 3.02
CA GLU A 234 -5.92 13.18 1.63
C GLU A 234 -6.57 14.56 1.56
N GLN A 235 -7.65 14.78 2.31
CA GLN A 235 -8.37 16.06 2.30
C GLN A 235 -7.55 17.19 2.90
N GLU A 236 -6.75 16.92 3.94
CA GLU A 236 -5.82 17.93 4.47
C GLU A 236 -4.81 18.40 3.41
N LYS A 237 -4.26 17.47 2.62
CA LYS A 237 -3.36 17.81 1.51
C LYS A 237 -4.08 18.53 0.36
N ILE A 238 -5.29 18.10 0.00
CA ILE A 238 -6.12 18.75 -1.03
C ILE A 238 -6.45 20.18 -0.64
N ARG A 239 -6.85 20.43 0.61
CA ARG A 239 -7.13 21.79 1.11
C ARG A 239 -5.88 22.65 1.18
N ALA A 240 -4.72 22.05 1.45
CA ALA A 240 -3.44 22.76 1.51
C ALA A 240 -2.94 23.19 0.11
N TYR A 241 -3.04 22.33 -0.90
CA TYR A 241 -2.35 22.57 -2.18
C TYR A 241 -3.28 22.61 -3.39
N GLY A 242 -4.39 21.88 -3.35
CA GLY A 242 -5.21 21.62 -4.53
C GLY A 242 -5.85 22.87 -5.13
N ASP A 243 -6.20 23.87 -4.33
CA ASP A 243 -6.77 25.11 -4.83
C ASP A 243 -5.73 26.00 -5.52
N ARG A 244 -4.59 26.22 -4.86
CA ARG A 244 -3.45 26.96 -5.43
C ARG A 244 -3.00 26.35 -6.75
N ILE A 245 -2.79 25.04 -6.79
CA ILE A 245 -2.27 24.36 -7.98
C ILE A 245 -3.24 24.47 -9.16
N ARG A 246 -4.55 24.43 -8.92
CA ARG A 246 -5.55 24.54 -9.99
C ARG A 246 -5.68 25.98 -10.51
N ASN A 247 -5.70 26.95 -9.60
CA ASN A 247 -6.03 28.33 -9.94
C ASN A 247 -4.82 29.19 -10.31
N VAL A 248 -3.63 28.85 -9.80
CA VAL A 248 -2.37 29.59 -10.02
C VAL A 248 -1.46 28.80 -10.98
N ASP A 249 -1.12 27.55 -10.65
CA ASP A 249 -0.22 26.73 -11.48
C ASP A 249 -0.91 26.11 -12.72
N HIS A 250 -2.24 26.22 -12.83
CA HIS A 250 -3.07 25.57 -13.85
C HIS A 250 -2.81 24.06 -14.00
N GLY A 251 -2.40 23.42 -12.91
CA GLY A 251 -2.06 22.01 -12.83
C GLY A 251 -3.18 21.14 -12.27
N SER A 252 -2.92 19.83 -12.28
CA SER A 252 -3.72 18.85 -11.53
C SER A 252 -2.99 18.47 -10.24
N PHE A 253 -3.73 18.21 -9.16
CA PHE A 253 -3.17 17.82 -7.87
C PHE A 253 -3.64 16.43 -7.46
N THR A 254 -2.72 15.59 -6.96
CA THR A 254 -3.05 14.27 -6.42
C THR A 254 -2.28 14.02 -5.11
N PRO A 255 -2.96 13.93 -3.96
CA PRO A 255 -2.29 13.55 -2.72
C PRO A 255 -1.94 12.06 -2.75
N LEU A 256 -0.70 11.72 -2.42
CA LEU A 256 -0.23 10.34 -2.32
C LEU A 256 -0.09 9.98 -0.84
N VAL A 257 -1.17 9.42 -0.27
CA VAL A 257 -1.25 9.11 1.16
C VAL A 257 -1.06 7.62 1.40
N PHE A 258 -0.23 7.28 2.37
CA PHE A 258 0.10 5.92 2.77
C PHE A 258 0.08 5.75 4.29
N THR A 259 -0.22 4.53 4.75
CA THR A 259 0.09 4.12 6.12
C THR A 259 1.56 3.72 6.23
N THR A 260 2.12 3.80 7.44
CA THR A 260 3.49 3.30 7.73
C THR A 260 3.67 1.81 7.45
N SER A 261 2.58 1.05 7.35
CA SER A 261 2.62 -0.37 7.00
C SER A 261 2.55 -0.62 5.48
N GLY A 262 2.29 0.39 4.66
CA GLY A 262 2.26 0.29 3.19
C GLY A 262 0.85 0.32 2.56
N GLY A 263 -0.20 0.55 3.34
CA GLY A 263 -1.55 0.71 2.81
C GLY A 263 -1.71 2.04 2.08
N MET A 264 -2.32 2.03 0.90
CA MET A 264 -2.53 3.22 0.06
C MET A 264 -3.93 3.83 0.22
N GLY A 265 -4.00 5.16 0.29
CA GLY A 265 -5.25 5.91 0.22
C GLY A 265 -5.92 5.83 -1.17
N PRO A 266 -7.21 6.16 -1.28
CA PRO A 266 -7.96 6.10 -2.55
C PRO A 266 -7.31 6.85 -3.72
N LYS A 267 -6.80 8.06 -3.50
CA LYS A 267 -6.14 8.87 -4.55
C LYS A 267 -4.81 8.28 -4.95
N ALA A 268 -4.03 7.78 -3.99
CA ALA A 268 -2.78 7.07 -4.26
C ALA A 268 -3.03 5.79 -5.09
N LYS A 269 -4.03 4.98 -4.73
CA LYS A 269 -4.43 3.79 -5.49
C LYS A 269 -4.78 4.12 -6.94
N CYS A 270 -5.59 5.15 -7.17
CA CYS A 270 -5.95 5.59 -8.51
C CYS A 270 -4.71 6.04 -9.31
N PHE A 271 -3.82 6.80 -8.67
CA PHE A 271 -2.56 7.25 -9.27
C PHE A 271 -1.67 6.07 -9.70
N TYR A 272 -1.35 5.14 -8.80
CA TYR A 272 -0.49 3.99 -9.14
C TYR A 272 -1.16 3.02 -10.11
N SER A 273 -2.49 2.89 -10.08
CA SER A 273 -3.20 2.11 -11.09
C SER A 273 -2.98 2.69 -12.49
N ARG A 274 -3.19 3.99 -12.67
CA ARG A 274 -2.92 4.65 -13.96
C ARG A 274 -1.45 4.58 -14.34
N LEU A 275 -0.55 4.79 -13.39
CA LEU A 275 0.88 4.69 -13.63
C LEU A 275 1.24 3.30 -14.16
N ALA A 276 0.69 2.24 -13.56
CA ALA A 276 0.87 0.87 -14.04
C ALA A 276 0.34 0.69 -15.47
N ASP A 277 -0.83 1.24 -15.80
CA ASP A 277 -1.40 1.16 -17.15
C ASP A 277 -0.50 1.86 -18.19
N VAL A 278 -0.04 3.08 -17.89
CA VAL A 278 0.84 3.85 -18.78
C VAL A 278 2.22 3.18 -18.94
N MET A 279 2.78 2.62 -17.86
CA MET A 279 4.04 1.89 -17.94
C MET A 279 3.89 0.60 -18.74
N ALA A 280 2.77 -0.12 -18.59
CA ALA A 280 2.45 -1.32 -19.35
C ALA A 280 2.35 -1.04 -20.84
N GLU A 281 1.65 0.02 -21.22
CA GLU A 281 1.55 0.49 -22.60
C GLU A 281 2.93 0.82 -23.18
N LYS A 282 3.73 1.62 -22.44
CA LYS A 282 5.07 2.03 -22.90
C LYS A 282 6.04 0.86 -23.04
N LYS A 283 5.97 -0.14 -22.16
CA LYS A 283 6.85 -1.32 -22.18
C LYS A 283 6.33 -2.44 -23.09
N HIS A 284 5.14 -2.30 -23.66
CA HIS A 284 4.43 -3.36 -24.40
C HIS A 284 4.37 -4.67 -23.60
N GLN A 285 4.10 -4.56 -22.30
CA GLN A 285 4.03 -5.70 -21.37
C GLN A 285 2.68 -5.73 -20.66
N PRO A 286 2.19 -6.93 -20.26
CA PRO A 286 1.02 -7.02 -19.39
C PRO A 286 1.23 -6.22 -18.11
N ARG A 287 0.18 -5.55 -17.63
CA ARG A 287 0.21 -4.76 -16.39
C ARG A 287 0.81 -5.52 -15.21
N SER A 288 0.54 -6.83 -15.11
CA SER A 288 1.06 -7.72 -14.07
C SER A 288 2.58 -7.84 -14.01
N HIS A 289 3.30 -7.46 -15.07
CA HIS A 289 4.77 -7.52 -15.12
C HIS A 289 5.45 -6.19 -14.78
N VAL A 290 4.67 -5.11 -14.65
CA VAL A 290 5.23 -3.75 -14.64
C VAL A 290 5.12 -3.07 -13.28
N VAL A 291 4.03 -3.32 -12.55
CA VAL A 291 3.83 -2.83 -11.18
C VAL A 291 3.15 -3.95 -10.39
N ALA A 292 3.82 -4.44 -9.33
CA ALA A 292 3.35 -5.50 -8.44
C ALA A 292 2.70 -4.92 -7.17
#